data_AF-A0A5C5RHX7-F1
#
_entry.id   AF-A0A5C5RHX7-F1
#
_cell.length_a   1.000
_cell.length_b   1.000
_cell.length_c   1.000
_cell.angle_alpha   90.00
_cell.angle_beta   90.00
_cell.angle_gamma   90.00
#
_symmetry.space_group_name_H-M   'P 1'
#
loop_
_entity.id
_entity.type
_entity.pdbx_description
1 polymer ?
#
loop_
_entity_poly.entity_id
_entity_poly.type
_entity_poly.pdbx_seq_one_letter_code
_entity_poly.pdbx_strand_id
1 'polypeptide(L)' 'MGQKVNPTGFRLGITTDHRSHWFSDSTTKGQRYADYVAEDVAIRKTLSESLERAGISKVDIE' A
#
# COMPACT_ATOMS: atom_id res chain seq x y z
N MET A 1 9.72 -13.00 -26.19
CA MET A 1 9.45 -11.98 -25.14
C MET A 1 8.76 -12.70 -23.98
N GLY A 2 9.49 -13.02 -22.91
CA GLY A 2 8.96 -13.80 -21.79
C GLY A 2 8.14 -12.93 -20.83
N GLN A 3 7.02 -13.45 -20.34
CA GLN A 3 6.20 -12.78 -19.34
C GLN A 3 6.93 -12.79 -18.00
N LYS A 4 7.61 -11.69 -17.65
CA LYS A 4 8.33 -11.55 -16.37
C LYS A 4 7.37 -11.03 -15.30
N VAL A 5 7.33 -11.74 -14.17
CA VAL A 5 6.53 -11.38 -12.99
C VAL A 5 7.25 -10.29 -12.18
N ASN A 6 6.48 -9.43 -11.49
CA ASN A 6 7.05 -8.43 -10.58
C ASN A 6 7.77 -9.13 -9.41
N PRO A 7 9.09 -8.92 -9.22
CA PRO A 7 9.88 -9.57 -8.19
C PRO A 7 9.43 -9.26 -6.76
N THR A 8 8.87 -8.08 -6.52
CA THR A 8 8.39 -7.63 -5.20
C THR A 8 7.12 -8.37 -4.82
N GLY A 9 6.18 -8.48 -5.76
CA GLY A 9 4.94 -9.24 -5.57
C GLY A 9 5.20 -10.74 -5.44
N PHE A 10 6.15 -11.28 -6.22
CA PHE A 10 6.52 -12.69 -6.16
C PHE A 10 7.12 -13.10 -4.81
N ARG A 11 7.76 -12.16 -4.09
CA ARG A 11 8.43 -12.41 -2.80
C ARG A 11 7.61 -11.97 -1.59
N LEU A 12 6.41 -11.44 -1.81
CA LEU A 12 5.52 -10.96 -0.76
C LEU A 12 5.11 -12.13 0.15
N GLY A 13 5.33 -11.98 1.47
CA GLY A 13 5.04 -13.02 2.46
C GLY A 13 6.12 -14.11 2.62
N ILE A 14 7.23 -14.02 1.89
CA ILE A 14 8.40 -14.91 2.07
C ILE A 14 9.61 -14.12 2.55
N THR A 15 10.03 -13.12 1.76
CA THR A 15 11.21 -12.28 2.05
C THR A 15 10.89 -10.79 2.03
N THR A 16 9.78 -10.41 1.40
CA THR A 16 9.29 -9.03 1.35
C THR A 16 8.01 -8.94 2.16
N ASP A 17 7.94 -7.97 3.08
CA ASP A 17 6.74 -7.69 3.87
C ASP A 17 5.75 -6.79 3.12
N HIS A 18 4.51 -6.78 3.64
CA HIS A 18 3.48 -5.85 3.20
C HIS A 18 3.91 -4.40 3.49
N ARG A 19 3.37 -3.45 2.74
CA ARG A 19 3.58 -2.01 2.98
C ARG A 19 2.41 -1.37 3.73
N SER A 20 1.36 -2.15 3.99
CA SER A 20 0.15 -1.74 4.67
C SER A 20 -0.24 -2.88 5.61
N HIS A 21 -0.16 -2.66 6.92
CA HIS A 21 -0.37 -3.65 7.96
C HIS A 21 -1.58 -3.30 8.82
N TRP A 22 -2.77 -3.52 8.29
CA TRP A 22 -4.01 -3.31 9.01
C TRP A 22 -5.00 -4.45 8.72
N PHE A 23 -5.97 -4.62 9.59
CA PHE A 23 -7.02 -5.63 9.46
C PHE A 23 -8.39 -4.97 9.56
N SER A 24 -9.32 -5.42 8.71
CA SER A 24 -10.66 -4.87 8.64
C SER A 24 -11.69 -5.99 8.44
N ASP A 25 -12.38 -6.37 9.51
CA ASP A 25 -13.50 -7.33 9.47
C ASP A 25 -14.88 -6.65 9.52
N SER A 26 -14.90 -5.31 9.66
CA SER A 26 -16.16 -4.59 9.86
C SER A 26 -16.93 -4.46 8.55
N THR A 27 -18.21 -4.85 8.59
CA THR A 27 -19.17 -4.63 7.48
C THR A 27 -19.83 -3.25 7.56
N THR A 28 -19.54 -2.47 8.62
CA THR A 28 -20.07 -1.13 8.83
C THR A 28 -19.42 -0.13 7.90
N LYS A 29 -20.22 0.72 7.23
CA LYS A 29 -19.73 1.77 6.33
C LYS A 29 -18.79 2.73 7.10
N GLY A 30 -17.58 2.95 6.58
CA GLY A 30 -16.52 3.73 7.22
C GLY A 30 -15.48 2.90 7.97
N GLN A 31 -15.70 1.59 8.12
CA GLN A 31 -14.72 0.65 8.71
C GLN A 31 -14.48 -0.56 7.79
N ARG A 32 -14.88 -0.45 6.53
CA ARG A 32 -14.75 -1.55 5.57
C ARG A 32 -13.35 -1.56 4.98
N TYR A 33 -12.95 -2.74 4.51
CA TYR A 33 -11.70 -2.90 3.78
C TYR A 33 -11.59 -1.93 2.60
N ALA A 34 -12.69 -1.74 1.86
CA ALA A 34 -12.72 -0.83 0.72
C ALA A 34 -12.52 0.65 1.12
N ASP A 35 -13.01 1.05 2.28
CA ASP A 35 -12.89 2.43 2.78
C ASP A 35 -11.42 2.70 3.17
N TYR A 36 -10.77 1.75 3.88
CA TYR A 36 -9.35 1.84 4.22
C TYR A 36 -8.43 1.83 3.01
N VAL A 37 -8.72 1.01 1.99
CA VAL A 37 -7.94 1.04 0.74
C VAL A 37 -8.06 2.39 0.03
N ALA A 38 -9.27 2.97 0.01
CA ALA A 38 -9.48 4.28 -0.62
C ALA A 38 -8.70 5.38 0.10
N GLU A 39 -8.69 5.36 1.43
CA GLU A 39 -7.91 6.27 2.26
C GLU A 39 -6.40 6.09 2.07
N ASP A 40 -5.90 4.85 2.08
CA ASP A 40 -4.49 4.54 1.83
C ASP A 40 -4.00 5.07 0.48
N VAL A 41 -4.81 4.96 -0.57
CA VAL A 41 -4.47 5.50 -1.90
C VAL A 41 -4.42 7.02 -1.87
N ALA A 42 -5.37 7.68 -1.19
CA ALA A 42 -5.38 9.14 -1.07
C ALA A 42 -4.18 9.66 -0.28
N ILE A 43 -3.82 9.00 0.83
CA ILE A 43 -2.64 9.33 1.63
C ILE A 43 -1.36 9.15 0.80
N ARG A 44 -1.20 8.03 0.10
CA ARG A 44 0.00 7.81 -0.74
C ARG A 44 0.13 8.85 -1.85
N LYS A 45 -0.99 9.24 -2.47
CA LYS A 45 -1.01 10.27 -3.51
C LYS A 45 -0.59 11.64 -2.96
N THR A 46 -1.20 12.07 -1.87
CA THR A 46 -0.88 13.37 -1.24
C THR A 46 0.57 13.44 -0.74
N LEU A 47 1.09 12.35 -0.17
CA LEU A 47 2.49 12.27 0.24
C LEU A 47 3.44 12.31 -0.96
N SER A 48 3.11 11.61 -2.06
CA SER A 48 3.95 11.61 -3.26
C SER A 48 4.02 13.00 -3.89
N GLU A 49 2.91 13.74 -3.91
CA GLU A 49 2.83 15.09 -4.48
C GLU A 49 3.52 16.14 -3.58
N SER A 50 3.34 16.05 -2.26
CA SER A 50 3.88 17.04 -1.32
C SER A 50 5.38 16.84 -1.04
N LEU A 51 5.88 15.60 -1.09
CA LEU A 51 7.22 15.23 -0.67
C LEU A 51 8.08 14.69 -1.82
N GLU A 52 7.72 14.99 -3.07
CA GLU A 52 8.49 14.59 -4.26
C GLU A 52 9.97 15.02 -4.16
N ARG A 53 10.21 16.25 -3.67
CA ARG A 53 11.57 16.81 -3.49
C ARG A 53 12.32 16.22 -2.30
N ALA A 54 11.63 15.54 -1.38
CA ALA A 54 12.23 14.95 -0.19
C ALA A 54 12.87 13.58 -0.48
N GLY A 55 12.62 12.98 -1.65
CA GLY A 55 13.25 11.72 -2.06
C GLY A 55 12.78 10.51 -1.25
N ILE A 56 11.46 10.41 -1.01
CA ILE A 56 10.87 9.29 -0.26
C ILE A 56 11.05 7.98 -1.01
N SER A 57 11.67 6.99 -0.36
CA SER A 57 11.95 5.66 -0.93
C SER A 57 10.87 4.62 -0.64
N LYS A 58 10.19 4.71 0.51
CA LYS A 58 9.14 3.75 0.94
C LYS A 58 8.12 4.46 1.82
N VAL A 59 6.85 4.07 1.70
CA VAL A 59 5.74 4.51 2.55
C VAL A 59 5.11 3.26 3.14
N ASP A 60 5.29 3.07 4.44
CA ASP A 60 4.67 2.01 5.22
C ASP A 60 3.52 2.60 6.05
N ILE A 61 2.38 1.90 6.09
CA ILE A 61 1.16 2.31 6.79
C ILE A 61 0.77 1.16 7.73
N GLU A 62 0.48 1.47 8.99
CA GLU A 62 -0.03 0.54 10.01
C GLU A 62 -1.39 1.00 10.51
#